data_AF-X1EFV1-F1
#
_entry.id   AF-X1EFV1-F1
#
_cell.length_a   1.000
_cell.length_b   1.000
_cell.length_c   1.000
_cell.angle_alpha   90.00
_cell.angle_beta   90.00
_cell.angle_gamma   90.00
#
_symmetry.space_group_name_H-M   'P 1'
#
loop_
_entity.id
_entity.type
_entity.pdbx_description
1 polymer ?
#
loop_
_entity_poly.entity_id
_entity_poly.type
_entity_poly.pdbx_seq_one_letter_code
_entity_poly.pdbx_strand_id
1 'polypeptide(L)'
;CGASPLSQAEAIGYLREDLKHIPEEAVIGLGCSNPTTIAALKPGEVVLDLGSGAGVDVFLAANKVVPTGRVIGVDMTQEMVDKSKGIARSYGYYNVEFRLGEIEKLPIEDESVDVVISNCVINLSPDKSKVFRRLTGL
;
A
#
# COMPACT_ATOMS: atom_id res chain seq x y z
N CYS A 1 21.47 11.52 -17.07
CA CYS A 1 20.08 11.89 -16.75
C CYS A 1 19.37 10.66 -16.22
N GLY A 2 19.04 10.61 -14.92
CA GLY A 2 18.25 9.51 -14.35
C GLY A 2 16.78 9.69 -14.71
N ALA A 3 16.07 8.59 -14.96
CA ALA A 3 14.63 8.58 -15.13
C ALA A 3 13.95 9.16 -13.87
N SER A 4 12.97 10.06 -14.01
CA SER A 4 12.21 10.58 -12.87
C SER A 4 11.43 9.45 -12.18
N PRO A 5 11.12 9.54 -10.87
CA PRO A 5 10.36 8.51 -10.18
C PRO A 5 9.02 8.18 -10.84
N LEU A 6 8.32 9.20 -11.37
CA LEU A 6 7.10 9.03 -12.15
C LEU A 6 7.33 8.21 -13.43
N SER A 7 8.39 8.50 -14.19
CA SER A 7 8.70 7.74 -15.41
C SER A 7 9.08 6.29 -15.12
N GLN A 8 9.67 6.03 -13.95
CA GLN A 8 9.95 4.66 -13.48
C GLN A 8 8.65 3.94 -13.10
N ALA A 9 7.71 4.63 -12.44
CA ALA A 9 6.40 4.09 -12.08
C ALA A 9 5.56 3.74 -13.33
N GLU A 10 5.57 4.60 -14.35
CA GLU A 10 4.92 4.33 -15.63
C GLU A 10 5.54 3.09 -16.31
N ALA A 11 6.87 2.96 -16.29
CA ALA A 11 7.57 1.83 -16.92
C ALA A 11 7.24 0.47 -16.29
N ILE A 12 6.85 0.44 -15.02
CA ILE A 12 6.45 -0.79 -14.32
C ILE A 12 4.94 -1.05 -14.35
N GLY A 13 4.14 -0.15 -14.93
CA GLY A 13 2.72 -0.37 -15.22
C GLY A 13 1.71 0.48 -14.43
N TYR A 14 2.15 1.48 -13.65
CA TYR A 14 1.22 2.47 -13.10
C TYR A 14 0.68 3.38 -14.21
N LEU A 15 -0.62 3.69 -14.17
CA LEU A 15 -1.21 4.63 -15.10
C LEU A 15 -0.83 6.05 -14.68
N ARG A 16 -0.37 6.85 -15.65
CA ARG A 16 -0.01 8.25 -15.41
C ARG A 16 -1.16 9.06 -14.80
N GLU A 17 -2.40 8.79 -15.21
CA GLU A 17 -3.57 9.46 -14.65
C GLU A 17 -3.74 9.15 -13.16
N ASP A 18 -3.53 7.89 -12.75
CA ASP A 18 -3.60 7.51 -11.33
C ASP A 18 -2.49 8.19 -10.52
N LEU A 19 -1.26 8.27 -11.06
CA LEU A 19 -0.13 8.91 -10.40
C LEU A 19 -0.31 10.42 -10.17
N LYS A 20 -1.11 11.11 -11.00
CA LYS A 20 -1.43 12.54 -10.79
C LYS A 20 -2.32 12.79 -9.57
N HIS A 21 -2.98 11.75 -9.07
CA HIS A 21 -3.93 11.83 -7.97
C HIS A 21 -3.34 11.43 -6.62
N ILE A 22 -2.03 11.21 -6.57
CA ILE A 22 -1.30 10.86 -5.34
C ILE A 22 -0.06 11.74 -5.17
N PRO A 23 0.50 11.80 -3.95
CA PRO A 23 1.74 12.53 -3.68
C PRO A 23 2.93 11.96 -4.47
N GLU A 24 3.70 12.80 -5.16
CA GLU A 24 4.90 12.36 -5.90
C GLU A 24 5.95 11.78 -4.94
N GLU A 25 6.03 12.27 -3.70
CA GLU A 25 6.96 11.78 -2.68
C GLU A 25 6.67 10.36 -2.22
N ALA A 26 5.45 9.85 -2.48
CA ALA A 26 5.09 8.47 -2.25
C ALA A 26 5.69 7.54 -3.31
N VAL A 27 5.98 8.06 -4.51
CA VAL A 27 6.45 7.29 -5.69
C VAL A 27 7.94 6.99 -5.59
N ILE A 28 8.32 6.16 -4.61
CA ILE A 28 9.70 5.70 -4.38
C ILE A 28 9.72 4.21 -4.07
N GLY A 29 10.88 3.57 -4.26
CA GLY A 29 11.04 2.16 -3.87
C GLY A 29 10.06 1.24 -4.60
N LEU A 30 9.84 1.50 -5.89
CA LEU A 30 8.77 0.91 -6.66
C LEU A 30 8.95 -0.61 -6.83
N GLY A 31 7.89 -1.35 -6.52
CA GLY A 31 7.81 -2.80 -6.74
C GLY A 31 7.37 -3.17 -8.17
N CYS A 32 6.63 -4.27 -8.31
CA CYS A 32 5.97 -4.70 -9.53
C CYS A 32 4.54 -4.11 -9.55
N SER A 33 4.17 -3.20 -10.45
CA SER A 33 2.82 -2.60 -10.38
C SER A 33 1.71 -3.67 -10.39
N ASN A 34 0.61 -3.40 -9.68
CA ASN A 34 -0.59 -4.24 -9.73
C ASN A 34 -1.87 -3.39 -9.98
N PRO A 35 -1.98 -2.79 -11.19
CA PRO A 35 -3.07 -1.88 -11.53
C PRO A 35 -4.45 -2.56 -11.51
N THR A 36 -4.51 -3.87 -11.76
CA THR A 36 -5.76 -4.64 -11.80
C THR A 36 -6.40 -4.82 -10.43
N THR A 37 -5.62 -5.07 -9.37
CA THR A 37 -6.20 -5.26 -8.03
C THR A 37 -6.75 -3.95 -7.48
N ILE A 38 -6.04 -2.83 -7.66
CA ILE A 38 -6.50 -1.51 -7.22
C ILE A 38 -7.77 -1.08 -7.98
N ALA A 39 -7.87 -1.43 -9.26
CA ALA A 39 -9.05 -1.12 -10.07
C ALA A 39 -10.33 -1.87 -9.62
N ALA A 40 -10.19 -3.00 -8.94
CA ALA A 40 -11.32 -3.82 -8.49
C ALA A 40 -11.87 -3.43 -7.10
N LEU A 41 -11.16 -2.55 -6.37
CA LEU A 41 -11.56 -2.08 -5.05
C LEU A 41 -12.89 -1.33 -5.10
N LYS A 42 -13.68 -1.48 -4.04
CA LYS A 42 -15.01 -0.88 -3.91
C LYS A 42 -15.05 0.15 -2.79
N PRO A 43 -15.88 1.20 -2.92
CA PRO A 43 -16.23 2.08 -1.82
C PRO A 43 -16.63 1.31 -0.56
N GLY A 44 -16.07 1.70 0.58
CA GLY A 44 -16.37 1.11 1.88
C GLY A 44 -15.44 -0.03 2.33
N GLU A 45 -14.62 -0.59 1.44
CA GLU A 45 -13.71 -1.68 1.80
C GLU A 45 -12.59 -1.20 2.75
N VAL A 46 -12.23 -2.06 3.70
CA VAL A 46 -11.01 -1.97 4.50
C VAL A 46 -9.91 -2.75 3.77
N VAL A 47 -8.86 -2.04 3.35
CA VAL A 47 -7.77 -2.62 2.57
C VAL A 47 -6.50 -2.68 3.40
N LEU A 48 -5.76 -3.78 3.33
CA LEU A 48 -4.42 -3.93 3.90
C LEU A 48 -3.39 -4.02 2.79
N ASP A 49 -2.41 -3.13 2.79
CA ASP A 49 -1.24 -3.19 1.92
C ASP A 49 -0.02 -3.72 2.68
N LEU A 50 0.50 -4.85 2.22
CA LEU A 50 1.68 -5.49 2.78
C LEU A 50 2.95 -4.95 2.12
N GLY A 51 3.86 -4.39 2.91
CA GLY A 51 5.11 -3.81 2.43
C GLY A 51 4.90 -2.47 1.73
N SER A 52 4.10 -1.61 2.36
CA SER A 52 3.56 -0.39 1.73
C SER A 52 4.59 0.67 1.34
N GLY A 53 5.83 0.60 1.88
CA GLY A 53 6.87 1.59 1.63
C GLY A 53 6.39 3.01 1.94
N ALA A 54 6.59 3.93 0.99
CA ALA A 54 6.10 5.31 1.11
C ALA A 54 4.62 5.48 0.77
N GLY A 55 3.93 4.43 0.31
CA GLY A 55 2.47 4.37 0.24
C GLY A 55 1.83 4.56 -1.14
N VAL A 56 2.52 4.33 -2.26
CA VAL A 56 1.92 4.46 -3.62
C VAL A 56 0.59 3.71 -3.71
N ASP A 57 0.61 2.41 -3.42
CA ASP A 57 -0.58 1.55 -3.53
C ASP A 57 -1.62 1.92 -2.46
N VAL A 58 -1.19 2.33 -1.26
CA VAL A 58 -2.07 2.82 -0.20
C VAL A 58 -2.85 4.06 -0.63
N PHE A 59 -2.19 5.08 -1.19
CA PHE A 59 -2.86 6.32 -1.60
C PHE A 59 -3.78 6.11 -2.80
N LEU A 60 -3.38 5.26 -3.74
CA LEU A 60 -4.23 4.87 -4.86
C LEU A 60 -5.49 4.13 -4.38
N ALA A 61 -5.34 3.15 -3.49
CA ALA A 61 -6.45 2.42 -2.90
C ALA A 61 -7.35 3.35 -2.07
N ALA A 62 -6.77 4.28 -1.31
CA ALA A 62 -7.50 5.23 -0.48
C ALA A 62 -8.49 6.06 -1.29
N ASN A 63 -8.08 6.49 -2.50
CA ASN A 63 -8.93 7.22 -3.43
C ASN A 63 -10.08 6.37 -4.02
N LYS A 64 -9.99 5.03 -3.97
CA LYS A 64 -11.02 4.11 -4.51
C LYS A 64 -12.06 3.70 -3.47
N VAL A 65 -11.66 3.62 -2.20
CA VAL A 65 -12.52 3.08 -1.14
C VAL A 65 -13.34 4.15 -0.40
N VAL A 66 -13.13 5.44 -0.71
CA VAL A 66 -14.01 6.53 -0.24
C VAL A 66 -15.49 6.32 -0.64
N PRO A 67 -16.46 6.85 0.11
CA PRO A 67 -16.31 7.77 1.24
C PRO A 67 -16.05 7.12 2.61
N THR A 68 -16.36 5.83 2.77
CA THR A 68 -16.38 5.16 4.08
C THR A 68 -15.26 4.14 4.31
N GLY A 69 -14.56 3.72 3.26
CA GLY A 69 -13.48 2.75 3.36
C GLY A 69 -12.17 3.38 3.85
N ARG A 70 -11.23 2.51 4.23
CA ARG A 70 -9.91 2.90 4.75
C ARG A 70 -8.82 1.95 4.27
N VAL A 71 -7.58 2.42 4.27
CA VAL A 71 -6.43 1.61 3.86
C VAL A 71 -5.37 1.61 4.95
N ILE A 72 -4.86 0.43 5.28
CA ILE A 72 -3.81 0.22 6.27
C ILE A 72 -2.56 -0.22 5.52
N GLY A 73 -1.49 0.58 5.54
CA GLY A 73 -0.17 0.18 5.06
C GLY A 73 0.68 -0.39 6.19
N VAL A 74 1.29 -1.56 5.97
CA VAL A 74 2.28 -2.13 6.90
C VAL A 74 3.64 -2.14 6.23
N ASP A 75 4.66 -1.64 6.92
CA ASP A 75 6.05 -1.73 6.49
C ASP A 75 6.96 -2.13 7.67
N MET A 76 8.06 -2.84 7.37
CA MET A 76 8.99 -3.33 8.39
C MET A 76 9.97 -2.24 8.86
N THR A 77 10.06 -1.11 8.15
CA THR A 77 11.02 -0.05 8.43
C THR A 77 10.35 1.17 9.03
N GLN A 78 10.87 1.64 10.17
CA GLN A 78 10.37 2.86 10.83
C GLN A 78 10.47 4.09 9.93
N GLU A 79 11.54 4.17 9.13
CA GLU A 79 11.77 5.25 8.18
C GLU A 79 10.62 5.39 7.16
N MET A 80 10.19 4.28 6.54
CA MET A 80 9.10 4.32 5.57
C MET A 80 7.76 4.64 6.22
N VAL A 81 7.50 4.10 7.42
CA VAL A 81 6.29 4.41 8.19
C VAL A 81 6.21 5.88 8.56
N ASP A 82 7.31 6.49 9.02
CA ASP A 82 7.32 7.90 9.39
C ASP A 82 7.15 8.79 8.15
N LYS A 83 7.80 8.42 7.04
CA LYS A 83 7.66 9.12 5.76
C LYS A 83 6.22 9.10 5.24
N SER A 84 5.61 7.92 5.18
CA SER A 84 4.24 7.75 4.68
C SER A 84 3.20 8.47 5.54
N LYS A 85 3.37 8.45 6.88
CA LYS A 85 2.58 9.30 7.80
C LYS A 85 2.73 10.79 7.52
N GLY A 86 3.97 11.25 7.28
CA GLY A 86 4.25 12.64 6.93
C GLY A 86 3.56 13.07 5.64
N ILE A 87 3.60 12.21 4.62
CA ILE A 87 2.91 12.41 3.34
C ILE A 87 1.40 12.46 3.55
N ALA A 88 0.81 11.46 4.22
CA ALA A 88 -0.62 11.41 4.49
C ALA A 88 -1.14 12.68 5.17
N ARG A 89 -0.41 13.15 6.19
CA ARG A 89 -0.74 14.39 6.91
C ARG A 89 -0.64 15.63 6.02
N SER A 90 0.42 15.72 5.20
CA SER A 90 0.67 16.90 4.36
C SER A 90 -0.36 17.04 3.24
N TYR A 91 -0.87 15.91 2.73
CA TYR A 91 -1.84 15.86 1.64
C TYR A 91 -3.28 15.66 2.12
N GLY A 92 -3.53 15.61 3.43
CA GLY A 92 -4.87 15.58 4.00
C GLY A 92 -5.61 14.25 3.87
N TYR A 93 -4.89 13.13 3.72
CA TYR A 93 -5.50 11.81 3.74
C TYR A 93 -6.02 11.48 5.16
N TYR A 94 -7.33 11.27 5.27
CA TYR A 94 -8.00 10.96 6.54
C TYR A 94 -8.33 9.47 6.70
N ASN A 95 -8.32 8.72 5.59
CA ASN A 95 -8.74 7.32 5.54
C ASN A 95 -7.56 6.35 5.32
N VAL A 96 -6.35 6.76 5.72
CA VAL A 96 -5.15 5.92 5.65
C VAL A 96 -4.49 5.79 7.02
N GLU A 97 -3.92 4.62 7.29
CA GLU A 97 -3.13 4.35 8.48
C GLU A 97 -1.84 3.62 8.10
N PHE A 98 -0.72 3.98 8.71
CA PHE A 98 0.55 3.28 8.50
C PHE A 98 1.06 2.68 9.81
N ARG A 99 1.37 1.39 9.80
CA ARG A 99 1.80 0.61 10.96
C ARG A 99 3.17 -0.01 10.71
N LEU A 100 4.02 0.01 11.73
CA LEU A 100 5.28 -0.74 11.74
C LEU A 100 4.96 -2.22 12.00
N GLY A 101 5.40 -3.11 11.12
CA GLY A 101 5.20 -4.53 11.30
C GLY A 101 5.86 -5.39 10.23
N GLU A 102 6.09 -6.65 10.58
CA GLU A 102 6.52 -7.69 9.63
C GLU A 102 5.29 -8.42 9.09
N ILE A 103 5.35 -8.85 7.84
CA ILE A 103 4.21 -9.52 7.16
C ILE A 103 3.90 -10.90 7.76
N GLU A 104 4.85 -11.49 8.47
CA GLU A 104 4.73 -12.73 9.24
C GLU A 104 4.00 -12.52 10.57
N LYS A 105 3.96 -11.28 11.09
CA LYS A 105 3.34 -10.91 12.37
C LYS A 105 2.64 -9.56 12.27
N LEU A 106 1.55 -9.55 11.52
CA LEU A 106 0.80 -8.35 11.22
C LEU A 106 0.14 -7.74 12.47
N PRO A 107 0.33 -6.43 12.72
CA PRO A 107 -0.33 -5.70 13.81
C PRO A 107 -1.77 -5.31 13.42
N ILE A 108 -2.54 -6.29 12.95
CA ILE A 108 -3.92 -6.15 12.46
C ILE A 108 -4.79 -7.12 13.27
N GLU A 109 -6.02 -6.72 13.56
CA GLU A 109 -7.00 -7.56 14.24
C GLU A 109 -7.54 -8.63 13.28
N ASP A 110 -7.97 -9.76 13.83
CA ASP A 110 -8.59 -10.81 13.00
C ASP A 110 -9.95 -10.35 12.48
N GLU A 111 -10.34 -10.84 11.30
CA GLU A 111 -11.63 -10.54 10.63
C GLU A 111 -11.92 -9.03 10.50
N SER A 112 -10.89 -8.23 10.23
CA SER A 112 -10.96 -6.75 10.22
C SER A 112 -10.65 -6.11 8.86
N VAL A 113 -10.33 -6.90 7.84
CA VAL A 113 -9.92 -6.44 6.50
C VAL A 113 -10.72 -7.16 5.41
N ASP A 114 -11.24 -6.41 4.43
CA ASP A 114 -11.98 -6.98 3.30
C ASP A 114 -11.05 -7.43 2.17
N VAL A 115 -9.97 -6.68 1.93
CA VAL A 115 -9.03 -6.93 0.82
C VAL A 115 -7.58 -6.79 1.27
N VAL A 116 -6.75 -7.79 0.96
CA VAL A 116 -5.30 -7.71 1.15
C VAL A 116 -4.64 -7.52 -0.21
N ILE A 117 -3.83 -6.48 -0.33
CA ILE A 117 -2.97 -6.23 -1.48
C ILE A 117 -1.50 -6.36 -1.06
N SER A 118 -0.66 -6.75 -2.00
CA SER A 118 0.78 -6.82 -1.77
C SER A 118 1.51 -6.68 -3.08
N ASN A 119 2.51 -5.82 -3.09
CA ASN A 119 3.33 -5.58 -4.25
C ASN A 119 4.72 -6.24 -4.08
N CYS A 120 4.85 -7.46 -4.60
CA CYS A 120 6.11 -8.21 -4.69
C CYS A 120 6.85 -8.53 -3.36
N VAL A 121 6.34 -8.12 -2.19
CA VAL A 121 7.00 -8.38 -0.89
C VAL A 121 6.75 -9.78 -0.31
N ILE A 122 5.64 -10.45 -0.63
CA ILE A 122 5.40 -11.84 -0.19
C ILE A 122 6.51 -12.77 -0.71
N ASN A 123 7.09 -12.46 -1.86
CA ASN A 123 8.19 -13.25 -2.44
C ASN A 123 9.46 -13.18 -1.59
N LEU A 124 9.67 -12.07 -0.88
CA LEU A 124 10.83 -11.80 -0.03
C LEU A 124 10.70 -12.43 1.36
N SER A 125 9.50 -12.88 1.74
CA SER A 125 9.31 -13.58 3.01
C SER A 125 10.09 -14.90 3.06
N PRO A 126 10.86 -15.15 4.14
CA PRO A 126 11.52 -16.44 4.37
C PRO A 126 10.52 -17.56 4.71
N ASP A 127 9.30 -17.22 5.17
CA ASP A 127 8.27 -18.19 5.55
C ASP A 127 6.90 -17.80 4.98
N LYS A 128 6.75 -18.03 3.66
CA LYS A 128 5.51 -17.78 2.92
C LYS A 128 4.29 -18.47 3.54
N SER A 129 4.50 -19.66 4.12
CA SER A 129 3.43 -20.42 4.77
C SER A 129 2.86 -19.71 6.00
N LYS A 130 3.70 -19.03 6.79
CA LYS A 130 3.23 -18.18 7.90
C LYS A 130 2.44 -16.99 7.39
N VAL A 131 2.91 -16.33 6.33
CA VAL A 131 2.19 -15.20 5.72
C VAL A 131 0.79 -15.63 5.30
N PHE A 132 0.66 -16.68 4.48
CA PHE A 132 -0.67 -17.14 4.02
C PHE A 132 -1.60 -17.57 5.16
N ARG A 133 -1.07 -18.24 6.20
CA ARG A 133 -1.87 -18.56 7.40
C ARG A 133 -2.38 -17.31 8.10
N ARG A 134 -1.54 -16.28 8.24
CA ARG A 134 -1.96 -15.01 8.85
C ARG A 134 -3.09 -14.39 8.03
N LEU A 135 -3.01 -14.41 6.70
CA LEU A 135 -4.01 -13.84 5.79
C LEU A 135 -5.36 -14.55 5.83
N THR A 136 -5.41 -15.84 6.19
CA THR A 136 -6.67 -16.60 6.21
C THR A 136 -7.56 -16.24 7.41
N GLY A 137 -7.04 -15.49 8.38
CA GLY A 137 -7.77 -15.03 9.57
C GLY A 137 -7.87 -13.52 9.68
N LEU A 138 -7.57 -12.76 8.62
CA LEU A 138 -7.73 -11.30 8.56
C LEU A 138 -9.10 -10.89 8.07
#